data_AF-A0A2N0XHA4-F1
#
_entry.id   AF-A0A2N0XHA4-F1
#
_cell.length_a   1.000
_cell.length_b   1.000
_cell.length_c   1.000
_cell.angle_alpha   90.00
_cell.angle_beta   90.00
_cell.angle_gamma   90.00
#
_symmetry.space_group_name_H-M   'P 1'
#
loop_
_entity.id
_entity.type
_entity.pdbx_description
1 polymer ?
#
loop_
_entity_poly.entity_id
_entity_poly.type
_entity_poly.pdbx_seq_one_letter_code
_entity_poly.pdbx_strand_id
1 'polypeptide(L)'
;MKHTEDQIKKTIAKVYKDLKLDHNDQYPIKLNFWKKEDKNNKLNMDYWAGWYDYSKGFLPNEMYENYIITINDKDGKPLSVLIFPEESKIEIDKNGNYAWKK
;
A
#
# COMPACT_ATOMS: atom_id res chain seq x y z
N MET A 1 4.38 5.91 -15.58
CA MET A 1 5.11 5.24 -14.47
C MET A 1 6.44 5.94 -14.28
N LYS A 2 6.56 6.72 -13.21
CA LYS A 2 7.85 7.31 -12.81
C LYS A 2 8.62 6.45 -11.83
N HIS A 3 7.93 5.56 -11.12
CA HIS A 3 8.53 4.61 -10.20
C HIS A 3 8.48 3.20 -10.74
N THR A 4 9.50 2.42 -10.39
CA THR A 4 9.57 0.99 -10.69
C THR A 4 8.78 0.18 -9.66
N GLU A 5 8.33 -1.02 -10.04
CA GLU A 5 7.65 -1.92 -9.11
C GLU A 5 8.48 -2.19 -7.84
N ASP A 6 9.79 -2.37 -7.97
CA ASP A 6 10.67 -2.64 -6.82
C ASP A 6 10.73 -1.46 -5.84
N GLN A 7 10.72 -0.23 -6.35
CA GLN A 7 10.64 0.96 -5.50
C GLN A 7 9.29 1.00 -4.76
N ILE A 8 8.20 0.72 -5.46
CA ILE A 8 6.86 0.69 -4.87
C ILE A 8 6.72 -0.41 -3.82
N LYS A 9 7.24 -1.62 -4.08
CA LYS A 9 7.25 -2.73 -3.10
C LYS A 9 8.03 -2.35 -1.84
N LYS A 10 9.18 -1.69 -1.96
CA LYS A 10 9.95 -1.17 -0.81
C LYS A 10 9.15 -0.13 -0.01
N THR A 11 8.46 0.77 -0.69
CA THR A 11 7.58 1.75 -0.04
C THR A 11 6.45 1.05 0.73
N ILE A 12 5.79 0.04 0.13
CA ILE A 12 4.73 -0.74 0.79
C ILE A 12 5.26 -1.46 2.03
N ALA A 13 6.38 -2.18 1.93
CA ALA A 13 6.99 -2.86 3.07
C ALA A 13 7.32 -1.88 4.20
N LYS A 14 7.81 -0.67 3.87
CA LYS A 14 8.05 0.39 4.85
C LYS A 14 6.76 0.88 5.50
N VAL A 15 5.67 1.07 4.74
CA VAL A 15 4.36 1.47 5.29
C VAL A 15 3.85 0.43 6.29
N TYR A 16 3.88 -0.86 5.94
CA TYR A 16 3.47 -1.94 6.85
C TYR A 16 4.29 -1.92 8.14
N LYS A 17 5.61 -1.77 8.04
CA LYS A 17 6.50 -1.68 9.19
C LYS A 17 6.23 -0.46 10.07
N ASP A 18 6.16 0.73 9.48
CA ASP A 18 6.03 1.99 10.22
C ASP A 18 4.66 2.10 10.93
N LEU A 19 3.60 1.66 10.25
CA LEU A 19 2.23 1.68 10.79
C LEU A 19 1.88 0.44 11.64
N LYS A 20 2.82 -0.51 11.77
CA LYS A 20 2.63 -1.79 12.49
C LYS A 20 1.44 -2.60 11.98
N LEU A 21 1.24 -2.62 10.66
CA LEU A 21 0.24 -3.45 10.02
C LEU A 21 0.70 -4.91 10.08
N ASP A 22 -0.19 -5.82 10.46
CA ASP A 22 0.10 -7.25 10.46
C ASP A 22 0.31 -7.76 9.03
N HIS A 23 1.34 -8.58 8.87
CA HIS A 23 1.72 -9.22 7.61
C HIS A 23 2.73 -10.34 7.88
N ASN A 24 3.05 -11.10 6.82
CA ASN A 24 4.15 -12.05 6.80
C ASN A 24 4.96 -11.86 5.52
N ASP A 25 6.27 -11.62 5.69
CA ASP A 25 7.22 -11.34 4.62
C ASP A 25 7.48 -12.51 3.65
N GLN A 26 7.00 -13.71 3.97
CA GLN A 26 7.03 -14.85 3.05
C GLN A 26 6.05 -14.67 1.87
N TYR A 27 5.02 -13.85 2.04
CA TYR A 27 4.05 -13.56 0.99
C TYR A 27 4.54 -12.42 0.09
N PRO A 28 4.40 -12.53 -1.24
CA PRO A 28 4.87 -11.49 -2.14
C PRO A 28 3.94 -10.27 -2.09
N ILE A 29 4.49 -9.09 -2.35
CA ILE A 29 3.69 -7.88 -2.56
C ILE A 29 3.17 -7.88 -4.00
N LYS A 30 1.85 -7.88 -4.17
CA LYS A 30 1.19 -7.64 -5.46
C LYS A 30 0.98 -6.15 -5.67
N LEU A 31 1.06 -5.74 -6.94
CA LEU A 31 0.87 -4.36 -7.38
C LEU A 31 -0.14 -4.31 -8.51
N ASN A 32 -0.96 -3.27 -8.50
CA ASN A 32 -1.77 -2.81 -9.62
C ASN A 32 -1.41 -1.35 -9.90
N PHE A 33 -1.24 -1.01 -11.16
CA PHE A 33 -1.08 0.38 -11.59
C PHE A 33 -2.38 0.88 -12.22
N TRP A 34 -2.81 2.06 -11.80
CA TRP A 34 -4.00 2.74 -12.29
C TRP A 34 -3.59 4.03 -12.98
N LYS A 35 -4.04 4.20 -14.23
CA LYS A 35 -3.87 5.43 -14.99
C LYS A 35 -4.97 6.41 -14.65
N LYS A 36 -4.66 7.70 -14.70
CA LYS A 36 -5.62 8.79 -14.56
C LYS A 36 -6.84 8.63 -15.49
N GLU A 37 -6.64 8.14 -16.71
CA GLU A 37 -7.73 7.96 -17.69
C GLU A 37 -8.59 6.70 -17.47
N ASP A 38 -8.23 5.82 -16.54
CA ASP A 38 -8.97 4.58 -16.31
C ASP A 38 -10.38 4.89 -15.77
N LYS A 39 -11.41 4.29 -16.39
CA LYS A 39 -12.83 4.59 -16.10
C LYS A 39 -13.23 4.47 -14.62
N ASN A 40 -12.56 3.59 -13.86
CA ASN A 40 -12.87 3.33 -12.46
C ASN A 40 -11.92 4.06 -11.49
N ASN A 41 -11.01 4.87 -12.00
CA ASN A 41 -10.08 5.66 -11.20
C ASN A 41 -10.75 6.93 -10.68
N LYS A 42 -11.20 6.90 -9.42
CA LYS A 42 -11.83 8.05 -8.75
C LYS A 42 -10.82 9.10 -8.25
N LEU A 43 -9.52 8.78 -8.23
CA LEU A 43 -8.47 9.67 -7.73
C LEU A 43 -7.97 10.66 -8.79
N ASN A 44 -8.34 10.47 -10.07
CA ASN A 44 -7.99 11.37 -11.17
C ASN A 44 -6.47 11.64 -11.26
N MET A 45 -5.65 10.62 -10.92
CA MET A 45 -4.19 10.64 -11.00
C MET A 45 -3.65 9.25 -11.31
N ASP A 46 -2.39 9.18 -11.76
CA ASP A 46 -1.65 7.92 -11.87
C ASP A 46 -1.20 7.46 -10.48
N TYR A 47 -1.52 6.23 -10.10
CA TYR A 47 -1.13 5.69 -8.80
C TYR A 47 -0.91 4.18 -8.84
N TRP A 48 -0.15 3.72 -7.86
CA TRP A 48 0.02 2.31 -7.54
C TRP A 48 -0.88 1.93 -6.37
N ALA A 49 -1.51 0.76 -6.47
CA ALA A 49 -2.16 0.09 -5.35
C ALA A 49 -1.45 -1.24 -5.10
N GLY A 50 -1.10 -1.55 -3.85
CA GLY A 50 -0.45 -2.82 -3.54
C GLY A 50 -0.71 -3.33 -2.14
N TRP A 51 -0.53 -4.64 -1.97
CA TRP A 51 -0.84 -5.39 -0.74
C TRP A 51 -0.01 -6.69 -0.69
N TYR A 52 0.11 -7.29 0.48
CA TYR A 52 0.67 -8.63 0.62
C TYR A 52 -0.33 -9.68 0.10
N ASP A 53 0.14 -10.53 -0.80
CA ASP A 53 -0.71 -11.48 -1.53
C ASP A 53 -0.88 -12.80 -0.80
N TYR A 54 -1.99 -12.92 -0.08
CA TYR A 54 -2.37 -14.15 0.62
C TYR A 54 -3.21 -15.11 -0.24
N SER A 55 -3.27 -14.94 -1.58
CA SER A 55 -4.17 -15.73 -2.43
C SER A 55 -3.87 -17.23 -2.44
N LYS A 56 -2.69 -17.65 -1.97
CA LYS A 56 -2.32 -19.06 -1.83
C LYS A 56 -2.78 -19.69 -0.51
N GLY A 57 -3.48 -18.92 0.33
CA GLY A 57 -3.91 -19.34 1.65
C GLY A 57 -2.89 -19.06 2.75
N PHE A 58 -3.33 -19.25 3.98
CA PHE A 58 -2.54 -19.03 5.20
C PHE A 58 -1.95 -20.35 5.70
N LEU A 59 -0.82 -20.27 6.42
CA LEU A 59 -0.42 -21.41 7.24
C LEU A 59 -1.47 -21.62 8.37
N PRO A 60 -1.58 -22.84 8.93
CA PRO A 60 -2.46 -23.08 10.06
C PRO A 60 -2.17 -22.09 11.21
N ASN A 61 -3.22 -21.42 11.69
CA ASN A 61 -3.18 -20.39 12.74
C ASN A 61 -2.61 -19.02 12.35
N GLU A 62 -2.42 -18.75 11.06
CA GLU A 62 -2.14 -17.39 10.59
C GLU A 62 -3.42 -16.72 10.08
N MET A 63 -3.64 -15.47 10.48
CA MET A 63 -4.69 -14.61 9.95
C MET A 63 -4.12 -13.21 9.83
N TYR A 64 -4.16 -12.65 8.62
CA TYR A 64 -3.67 -11.31 8.34
C TYR A 64 -4.81 -10.46 7.78
N GLU A 65 -4.92 -9.23 8.24
CA GLU A 65 -5.78 -8.23 7.62
C GLU A 65 -5.28 -7.88 6.21
N ASN A 66 -6.21 -7.55 5.32
CA ASN A 66 -5.88 -7.20 3.94
C ASN A 66 -5.84 -5.68 3.79
N TYR A 67 -4.64 -5.13 3.73
CA TYR A 67 -4.41 -3.70 3.59
C TYR A 67 -3.97 -3.33 2.17
N ILE A 68 -4.71 -2.44 1.52
CA ILE A 68 -4.35 -1.92 0.21
C ILE A 68 -3.73 -0.54 0.38
N ILE A 69 -2.44 -0.42 0.03
CA ILE A 69 -1.68 0.82 0.11
C ILE A 69 -1.75 1.54 -1.23
N THR A 70 -2.24 2.77 -1.22
CA THR A 70 -2.27 3.65 -2.40
C THR A 70 -1.05 4.56 -2.40
N ILE A 71 -0.28 4.58 -3.49
CA ILE A 71 0.96 5.36 -3.63
C ILE A 71 0.90 6.19 -4.91
N ASN A 72 1.15 7.49 -4.79
CA ASN A 72 1.18 8.40 -5.93
C ASN A 72 2.36 8.08 -6.86
N ASP A 73 2.12 7.81 -8.15
CA ASP A 73 3.22 7.55 -9.10
C ASP A 73 4.05 8.81 -9.40
N LYS A 74 3.54 10.01 -9.10
CA LYS A 74 4.27 11.25 -9.38
C LYS A 74 5.51 11.43 -8.49
N ASP A 75 5.41 11.06 -7.21
CA ASP A 75 6.42 11.32 -6.19
C ASP A 75 6.72 10.13 -5.26
N GLY A 76 6.04 8.99 -5.47
CA GLY A 76 6.27 7.75 -4.73
C GLY A 76 5.77 7.79 -3.29
N LYS A 77 5.01 8.84 -2.92
CA LYS A 77 4.50 8.99 -1.55
C LYS A 77 3.24 8.15 -1.34
N PRO A 78 3.18 7.35 -0.26
CA PRO A 78 1.94 6.75 0.20
C PRO A 78 0.91 7.82 0.52
N LEU A 79 -0.33 7.56 0.12
CA LEU A 79 -1.47 8.45 0.30
C LEU A 79 -2.41 7.93 1.38
N SER A 80 -2.65 6.61 1.35
CA SER A 80 -3.64 5.98 2.20
C SER A 80 -3.43 4.47 2.32
N VAL A 81 -4.05 3.92 3.37
CA VAL A 81 -4.31 2.50 3.55
C VAL A 81 -5.82 2.29 3.52
N LEU A 82 -6.32 1.40 2.66
CA LEU A 82 -7.66 0.87 2.78
C LEU A 82 -7.65 -0.27 3.80
N ILE A 83 -8.34 -0.07 4.92
CA ILE A 83 -8.63 -1.03 5.98
C ILE A 83 -10.13 -1.26 5.92
N PHE A 84 -10.59 -2.26 5.15
CA PHE A 84 -12.00 -2.35 4.79
C PHE A 84 -12.93 -2.29 6.03
N PRO A 85 -13.94 -1.40 6.05
CA PRO A 85 -14.44 -0.57 4.94
C PRO A 85 -13.86 0.85 4.85
N GLU A 86 -12.89 1.21 5.68
CA GLU A 86 -12.40 2.57 5.87
C GLU A 86 -11.08 2.85 5.14
N GLU A 87 -10.94 4.06 4.60
CA GLU A 87 -9.68 4.53 4.04
C GLU A 87 -9.00 5.48 5.03
N SER A 88 -7.88 5.07 5.59
CA SER A 88 -7.06 5.88 6.49
C SER A 88 -5.95 6.59 5.73
N LYS A 89 -5.80 7.90 5.93
CA LYS A 89 -4.76 8.70 5.25
C LYS A 89 -3.42 8.58 5.96
N ILE A 90 -2.34 8.62 5.17
CA ILE A 90 -0.96 8.52 5.65
C ILE A 90 -0.28 9.89 5.51
N GLU A 91 0.56 10.23 6.48
CA GLU A 91 1.51 11.34 6.42
C GLU A 91 2.92 10.87 6.81
N ILE A 92 3.92 11.76 6.68
CA ILE A 92 5.29 11.52 7.13
C ILE A 92 5.51 12.30 8.42
N ASP A 93 5.95 11.62 9.48
CA ASP A 93 6.26 12.23 10.77
C ASP A 93 7.59 13.01 10.74
N LYS A 94 7.91 13.69 11.84
CA LYS A 94 9.16 14.47 11.99
C LYS A 94 10.44 13.63 11.88
N ASN A 95 10.34 12.29 11.96
CA ASN A 95 11.46 11.37 11.89
C ASN A 95 11.57 10.70 10.51
N GLY A 96 10.69 11.04 9.55
CA GLY A 96 10.66 10.43 8.23
C GLY A 96 9.93 9.08 8.16
N ASN A 97 9.15 8.72 9.18
CA ASN A 97 8.32 7.51 9.19
C ASN A 97 6.90 7.81 8.74
N TYR A 98 6.24 6.81 8.16
CA TYR A 98 4.83 6.91 7.85
C TYR A 98 3.99 6.84 9.14
N ALA A 99 3.00 7.72 9.24
CA ALA A 99 2.07 7.79 10.36
C ALA A 99 0.64 8.02 9.86
N TRP A 100 -0.34 7.65 10.68
CA TRP A 100 -1.74 8.00 10.42
C TRP A 100 -1.92 9.51 10.52
N LYS A 101 -2.54 10.09 9.51
CA LYS A 101 -2.90 11.51 9.52
C LYS A 101 -3.98 11.74 10.57
N LYS A 102 -3.70 12.62 11.55
CA LYS A 102 -4.63 12.99 12.61
C LYS A 102 -5.70 13.98 12.15
#